data_AF-A0A7W9LAJ7-F1
#
_entry.id   AF-A0A7W9LAJ7-F1
#
_cell.length_a   1.000
_cell.length_b   1.000
_cell.length_c   1.000
_cell.angle_alpha   90.00
_cell.angle_beta   90.00
_cell.angle_gamma   90.00
#
_symmetry.space_group_name_H-M   'P 1'
#
loop_
_entity.id
_entity.type
_entity.pdbx_description
1 polymer ?
#
loop_
_entity_poly.entity_id
_entity_poly.type
_entity_poly.pdbx_seq_one_letter_code
_entity_poly.pdbx_strand_id
1 'polypeptide(L)'
;MSTQKYPTKPITIEIPVYSGTGGLARPWPADYSLEVSSEHGEVEIYGDSAGLRGLAVQLLALAEANVPHHYHCHLDPITGELDRDFTVLTLTRKA
;
A
#
# COMPACT_ATOMS: atom_id res chain seq x y z
N MET A 1 1.50 -32.17 9.88
CA MET A 1 0.59 -31.17 9.28
C MET A 1 0.95 -31.06 7.81
N SER A 2 0.05 -31.45 6.91
CA SER A 2 0.29 -31.32 5.46
C SER A 2 0.12 -29.85 5.08
N THR A 3 1.16 -29.20 4.56
CA THR A 3 1.05 -27.85 4.01
C THR A 3 0.31 -27.94 2.69
N GLN A 4 -0.98 -27.62 2.70
CA GLN A 4 -1.74 -27.40 1.48
C GLN A 4 -1.07 -26.25 0.73
N LYS A 5 -0.44 -26.56 -0.41
CA LYS A 5 0.13 -25.54 -1.29
C LYS A 5 -1.01 -24.90 -2.08
N TYR A 6 -1.28 -23.63 -1.80
CA TYR A 6 -2.15 -22.83 -2.65
C TYR A 6 -1.52 -22.68 -4.04
N PRO A 7 -2.32 -22.66 -5.12
CA PRO A 7 -1.80 -22.36 -6.46
C PRO A 7 -1.22 -20.94 -6.47
N THR A 8 -0.01 -20.80 -6.98
CA THR A 8 0.68 -19.51 -7.10
C THR A 8 1.03 -19.20 -8.54
N LYS A 9 1.23 -17.93 -8.85
CA LYS A 9 1.80 -17.45 -10.11
C LYS A 9 2.93 -16.48 -9.82
N PRO A 10 4.05 -16.51 -10.56
CA PRO A 10 5.09 -15.50 -10.44
C PRO A 10 4.58 -14.17 -11.00
N ILE A 11 4.98 -13.07 -10.37
CA ILE A 11 4.80 -11.71 -10.89
C ILE A 11 6.13 -10.97 -10.78
N THR A 12 6.40 -10.08 -11.73
CA THR A 12 7.49 -9.11 -11.66
C THR A 12 6.86 -7.74 -11.41
N ILE A 13 7.37 -7.04 -10.42
CA ILE A 13 6.89 -5.71 -10.03
C ILE A 13 8.09 -4.82 -9.75
N GLU A 14 8.03 -3.57 -10.19
CA GLU A 14 9.03 -2.56 -9.87
C GLU A 14 8.64 -1.91 -8.54
N ILE A 15 9.58 -1.89 -7.59
CA ILE A 15 9.36 -1.36 -6.25
C ILE A 15 10.20 -0.08 -6.09
N PRO A 16 9.59 1.06 -5.68
CA PRO A 16 10.33 2.28 -5.44
C PRO A 16 11.28 2.14 -4.26
N VAL A 17 12.47 2.73 -4.39
CA VAL A 17 13.52 2.67 -3.38
C VAL A 17 13.42 3.87 -2.44
N TYR A 18 13.55 3.62 -1.14
CA TYR A 18 13.67 4.68 -0.15
C TYR A 18 14.92 5.54 -0.36
N SER A 19 14.76 6.86 -0.27
CA SER A 19 15.85 7.84 -0.25
C SER A 19 15.84 8.62 1.06
N GLY A 20 17.00 8.81 1.67
CA GLY A 20 17.13 9.61 2.91
C GLY A 20 16.76 11.09 2.73
N THR A 21 16.80 11.63 1.51
CA THR A 21 16.43 13.02 1.22
C THR A 21 14.99 13.17 0.74
N GLY A 22 14.41 12.13 0.16
CA GLY A 22 13.10 12.18 -0.52
C GLY A 22 12.02 11.29 0.08
N GLY A 23 12.37 10.46 1.07
CA GLY A 23 11.48 9.43 1.59
C GLY A 23 11.25 8.31 0.58
N LEU A 24 10.12 7.62 0.71
CA LEU A 24 9.68 6.60 -0.22
C LEU A 24 8.91 7.25 -1.39
N ALA A 25 9.33 7.00 -2.62
CA ALA A 25 8.54 7.42 -3.77
C ALA A 25 7.21 6.65 -3.81
N ARG A 26 6.12 7.34 -4.18
CA ARG A 26 4.75 6.80 -4.15
C ARG A 26 4.12 6.81 -5.55
N PRO A 27 4.61 5.99 -6.49
CA PRO A 27 4.02 5.89 -7.80
C PRO A 27 2.68 5.15 -7.70
N TRP A 28 1.64 5.74 -8.28
CA TRP A 28 0.34 5.11 -8.46
C TRP A 28 0.07 4.89 -9.96
N PRO A 29 -0.67 3.84 -10.34
CA PRO A 29 -1.15 3.69 -11.71
C PRO A 29 -1.99 4.90 -12.13
N ALA A 30 -2.08 5.17 -13.44
CA ALA A 30 -3.09 6.10 -13.94
C ALA A 30 -4.49 5.48 -13.78
N ASP A 31 -5.50 6.32 -13.57
CA ASP A 31 -6.92 5.96 -13.57
C ASP A 31 -7.24 4.72 -12.70
N TYR A 32 -7.09 4.87 -11.39
CA TYR A 32 -7.43 3.84 -10.40
C TYR A 32 -8.48 4.35 -9.40
N SER A 33 -9.15 3.44 -8.71
CA SER A 33 -9.97 3.71 -7.53
C SER A 33 -9.47 2.92 -6.33
N LEU A 34 -9.39 3.60 -5.17
CA LEU A 34 -9.03 3.03 -3.89
C LEU A 34 -9.70 3.82 -2.77
N GLU A 35 -10.47 3.11 -1.97
CA GLU A 35 -11.26 3.61 -0.86
C GLU A 35 -10.88 2.85 0.40
N VAL A 36 -10.89 3.57 1.53
CA VAL A 36 -10.68 2.96 2.85
C VAL A 36 -11.76 3.45 3.78
N SER A 37 -12.45 2.51 4.44
CA SER A 37 -13.47 2.80 5.43
C SER A 37 -13.19 2.04 6.71
N SER A 38 -13.78 2.49 7.82
CA SER A 38 -13.70 1.80 9.09
C SER A 38 -15.08 1.80 9.74
N GLU A 39 -15.74 0.65 9.72
CA GLU A 39 -17.06 0.47 10.30
C GLU A 39 -17.10 -0.81 11.15
N HIS A 40 -17.85 -0.79 12.25
CA HIS A 40 -18.07 -1.98 13.10
C HIS A 40 -16.80 -2.67 13.64
N GLY A 41 -15.68 -1.95 13.75
CA GLY A 41 -14.40 -2.50 14.21
C GLY A 41 -13.58 -3.20 13.12
N GLU A 42 -14.01 -3.09 11.86
CA GLU A 42 -13.32 -3.59 10.69
C GLU A 42 -12.80 -2.41 9.86
N VAL A 43 -11.65 -2.59 9.23
CA VAL A 43 -11.13 -1.67 8.21
C VAL A 43 -11.33 -2.34 6.87
N GLU A 44 -12.13 -1.72 6.01
CA GLU A 44 -12.36 -2.19 4.66
C GLU A 44 -11.49 -1.39 3.69
N ILE A 45 -10.81 -2.11 2.80
CA ILE A 45 -10.07 -1.53 1.68
C ILE A 45 -10.80 -1.99 0.41
N TYR A 46 -11.40 -1.05 -0.28
CA TYR A 46 -12.16 -1.29 -1.50
C TYR A 46 -11.44 -0.63 -2.67
N GLY A 47 -11.36 -1.27 -3.83
CA GLY A 47 -10.66 -0.70 -4.97
C GLY A 47 -10.65 -1.62 -6.17
N ASP A 48 -10.34 -1.05 -7.32
CA ASP A 48 -10.18 -1.81 -8.55
C ASP A 48 -8.83 -2.56 -8.58
N SER A 49 -8.61 -3.35 -9.65
CA SER A 49 -7.34 -4.09 -9.78
C SER A 49 -6.11 -3.17 -9.86
N ALA A 50 -6.23 -1.94 -10.33
CA ALA A 50 -5.11 -1.01 -10.42
C ALA A 50 -4.82 -0.39 -9.05
N GLY A 51 -5.84 0.06 -8.32
CA GLY A 51 -5.72 0.62 -6.98
C GLY A 51 -5.17 -0.39 -5.98
N LEU A 52 -5.70 -1.61 -5.98
CA LEU A 52 -5.19 -2.68 -5.11
C LEU A 52 -3.74 -3.07 -5.42
N ARG A 53 -3.34 -3.02 -6.71
CA ARG A 53 -1.93 -3.23 -7.09
C ARG A 53 -1.05 -2.07 -6.67
N GLY A 54 -1.52 -0.83 -6.80
CA GLY A 54 -0.82 0.36 -6.32
C GLY A 54 -0.58 0.29 -4.82
N LEU A 55 -1.60 -0.09 -4.04
CA LEU A 55 -1.46 -0.31 -2.60
C LEU A 55 -0.44 -1.41 -2.29
N ALA A 56 -0.49 -2.53 -3.01
CA ALA A 56 0.49 -3.59 -2.85
C ALA A 56 1.93 -3.12 -3.13
N VAL A 57 2.15 -2.26 -4.13
CA VAL A 57 3.46 -1.62 -4.38
C VAL A 57 3.88 -0.78 -3.18
N GLN A 58 2.99 0.06 -2.61
CA GLN A 58 3.33 0.88 -1.44
C GLN A 58 3.74 0.01 -0.24
N LEU A 59 3.02 -1.08 0.00
CA LEU A 59 3.31 -2.02 1.08
C LEU A 59 4.64 -2.75 0.88
N LEU A 60 4.92 -3.21 -0.34
CA LEU A 60 6.19 -3.86 -0.69
C LEU A 60 7.36 -2.89 -0.56
N ALA A 61 7.19 -1.66 -1.05
CA ALA A 61 8.18 -0.60 -0.94
C ALA A 61 8.49 -0.24 0.52
N LEU A 62 7.46 -0.17 1.37
CA LEU A 62 7.60 0.05 2.81
C LEU A 62 8.33 -1.10 3.52
N ALA A 63 8.26 -2.32 2.98
CA ALA A 63 8.89 -3.51 3.54
C ALA A 63 10.37 -3.66 3.18
N GLU A 64 10.90 -2.87 2.24
CA GLU A 64 12.29 -2.94 1.80
C GLU A 64 13.29 -2.70 2.95
N ALA A 65 14.44 -3.38 2.86
CA ALA A 65 15.41 -3.44 3.96
C ALA A 65 16.04 -2.08 4.31
N ASN A 66 16.10 -1.16 3.35
CA ASN A 66 16.70 0.17 3.51
C ASN A 66 15.71 1.23 4.03
N VAL A 67 14.42 0.89 4.22
CA VAL A 67 13.44 1.78 4.83
C VAL A 67 13.69 1.85 6.34
N PRO A 68 13.75 3.03 6.98
CA PRO A 68 13.95 3.13 8.43
C PRO A 68 12.85 2.44 9.24
N HIS A 69 13.19 1.92 10.43
CA HIS A 69 12.19 1.44 11.38
C HIS A 69 11.23 2.58 11.75
N HIS A 70 9.95 2.25 11.91
CA HIS A 70 8.88 3.21 12.21
C HIS A 70 8.62 4.27 11.13
N TYR A 71 9.24 4.14 9.96
CA TYR A 71 8.82 4.91 8.80
C TYR A 71 7.33 4.61 8.52
N HIS A 72 6.57 5.67 8.30
CA HIS A 72 5.16 5.58 7.98
C HIS A 72 4.82 6.61 6.90
N CYS A 73 3.77 6.30 6.14
CA CYS A 73 3.15 7.22 5.22
C CYS A 73 1.64 7.25 5.46
N HIS A 74 1.07 8.43 5.27
CA HIS A 74 -0.37 8.62 5.22
C HIS A 74 -0.80 8.52 3.76
N LEU A 75 -1.79 7.67 3.49
CA LEU A 75 -2.55 7.71 2.25
C LEU A 75 -3.80 8.51 2.55
N ASP A 76 -3.98 9.62 1.84
CA ASP A 76 -5.09 10.53 2.12
C ASP A 76 -5.79 11.02 0.83
N PRO A 77 -7.06 11.43 0.92
CA PRO A 77 -7.80 11.92 -0.25
C PRO A 77 -7.35 13.30 -0.73
N ILE A 78 -6.59 14.06 0.08
CA ILE A 78 -6.10 15.40 -0.26
C ILE A 78 -4.89 15.30 -1.20
N THR A 79 -4.03 14.30 -1.00
CA THR A 79 -2.91 13.94 -1.89
C THR A 79 -3.38 13.20 -3.15
N GLY A 80 -4.67 12.85 -3.22
CA GLY A 80 -5.27 12.11 -4.33
C GLY A 80 -4.90 10.63 -4.33
N GLU A 81 -4.39 10.10 -3.21
CA GLU A 81 -4.01 8.70 -3.09
C GLU A 81 -5.22 7.80 -2.80
N LEU A 82 -6.25 8.37 -2.17
CA LEU A 82 -7.55 7.76 -1.92
C LEU A 82 -8.66 8.54 -2.62
N ASP A 83 -9.76 7.86 -2.95
CA ASP A 83 -10.98 8.51 -3.40
C ASP A 83 -11.52 9.46 -2.32
N ARG A 84 -12.22 10.52 -2.76
CA ARG A 84 -12.74 11.57 -1.86
C ARG A 84 -13.84 11.00 -0.94
N ASP A 85 -13.92 11.54 0.28
CA ASP A 85 -14.90 11.21 1.32
C ASP A 85 -14.59 10.00 2.22
N PHE A 86 -13.38 9.43 2.12
CA PHE A 86 -12.95 8.24 2.87
C PHE A 86 -11.91 8.53 3.97
N THR A 87 -11.70 7.57 4.87
CA THR A 87 -10.80 7.75 6.02
C THR A 87 -9.32 7.63 5.63
N VAL A 88 -8.44 8.26 6.38
CA VAL A 88 -6.98 8.18 6.16
C VAL A 88 -6.48 6.80 6.55
N LEU A 89 -5.74 6.15 5.65
CA LEU A 89 -5.02 4.91 5.94
C LEU A 89 -3.56 5.23 6.29
N THR A 90 -3.09 4.75 7.44
CA THR A 90 -1.68 4.88 7.85
C THR A 90 -0.97 3.54 7.71
N LEU A 91 0.10 3.51 6.92
CA LEU A 91 0.94 2.33 6.73
C LEU A 91 2.24 2.50 7.51
N THR A 92 2.61 1.53 8.33
CA THR A 92 3.77 1.64 9.24
C THR A 92 4.64 0.39 9.21
N ARG A 93 5.96 0.56 8.97
CA ARG A 93 6.93 -0.52 9.14
C ARG A 93 7.23 -0.71 10.63
N LYS A 94 6.97 -1.91 11.14
CA LYS A 94 7.31 -2.27 12.53
C LYS A 94 8.83 -2.41 12.70
N ALA A 95 9.31 -2.15 13.92
CA ALA A 95 10.69 -2.40 14.32
C ALA A 95 11.12 -3.85 14.03
#